data_AF-A0A9P9KKD4-F1
#
_entry.id   AF-A0A9P9KKD4-F1
#
_cell.length_a   1.000
_cell.length_b   1.000
_cell.length_c   1.000
_cell.angle_alpha   90.00
_cell.angle_beta   90.00
_cell.angle_gamma   90.00
#
_symmetry.space_group_name_H-M   'P 1'
#
loop_
_entity.id
_entity.type
_entity.pdbx_description
1 polymer ?
#
loop_
_entity_poly.entity_id
_entity_poly.type
_entity_poly.pdbx_seq_one_letter_code
_entity_poly.pdbx_strand_id
1 'polypeptide(L)'
;MDNLVSTISRLQVQSEMLKEELEHIKTAQLTSLEEEEAIRDEPESNCRHEPVKFVTLHRVCCSNAHDDQAEWKAYLDRPRLFKGDTENCHFRGTIQVDDDDYLDDHPEFAFAVVKDYNCTKEIIRWVLTKEGQAGRRGQVLGQDHYPEEPKETIILVSEAAQGGINAILKAFPDRFPGFQNPPDLLGLGDANSMDDRFEDFRRPYFLFYLYGKTLIEALEEVETGDLMRESLLSLCQWMEGNYREAWDEADALFAQGKVNQEYLSILFQPGELVVYYGYDKNRSASGAIVPWFPSNSLEPGRQSRFCSWEFNGLLTRLWRSSIIPPQPRWARYQSNRVVDITSLRSYPLRFAPGDLKAKLIARGQRFWAFRRQKLVCYNEDDEDGVFRVCLC
;
A
#
# COMPACT_ATOMS: atom_id res chain seq x y z
N MET A 1 -42.83 44.53 -48.35
CA MET A 1 -41.50 44.06 -48.82
C MET A 1 -40.36 44.66 -47.99
N ASP A 2 -40.51 45.88 -47.48
CA ASP A 2 -39.43 46.61 -46.78
C ASP A 2 -38.92 45.97 -45.49
N ASN A 3 -39.76 45.23 -44.75
CA ASN A 3 -39.39 44.58 -43.49
C ASN A 3 -38.47 43.34 -43.69
N LEU A 4 -38.64 42.65 -44.83
CA LEU A 4 -37.81 41.50 -45.20
C LEU A 4 -36.42 41.94 -45.66
N VAL A 5 -36.36 43.02 -46.44
CA VAL A 5 -35.08 43.60 -46.90
C VAL A 5 -34.26 44.09 -45.71
N SER A 6 -34.88 44.78 -44.75
CA SER A 6 -34.21 45.24 -43.53
C SER A 6 -33.67 44.09 -42.67
N THR A 7 -34.39 42.96 -42.61
CA THR A 7 -33.96 41.79 -41.82
C THR A 7 -32.80 41.06 -42.48
N ILE A 8 -32.83 40.94 -43.82
CA ILE A 8 -31.75 40.32 -44.60
C ILE A 8 -30.46 41.15 -44.48
N SER A 9 -30.54 42.48 -44.59
CA SER A 9 -29.36 43.35 -44.40
C SER A 9 -28.78 43.23 -42.99
N ARG A 10 -29.61 43.09 -41.96
CA ARG A 10 -29.13 42.94 -40.58
C ARG A 10 -28.41 41.60 -40.36
N LEU A 11 -28.92 40.52 -40.96
CA LEU A 11 -28.30 39.19 -40.89
C LEU A 11 -27.00 39.11 -41.68
N GLN A 12 -26.88 39.83 -42.80
CA GLN A 12 -25.64 39.92 -43.56
C GLN A 12 -24.52 40.58 -42.74
N VAL A 13 -24.82 41.71 -42.08
CA VAL A 13 -23.85 42.39 -41.20
C VAL A 13 -23.44 41.50 -40.03
N GLN A 14 -24.38 40.81 -39.38
CA GLN A 14 -24.03 39.86 -38.30
C GLN A 14 -23.20 38.68 -38.81
N SER A 15 -23.46 38.19 -40.02
CA SER A 15 -22.66 37.12 -40.62
C SER A 15 -21.24 37.57 -40.98
N GLU A 16 -21.04 38.82 -41.35
CA GLU A 16 -19.70 39.38 -41.65
C GLU A 16 -18.91 39.59 -40.36
N MET A 17 -19.53 40.14 -39.31
CA MET A 17 -18.90 40.27 -37.99
C MET A 17 -18.46 38.92 -37.41
N LEU A 18 -19.31 37.89 -37.50
CA LEU A 18 -18.96 36.54 -37.01
C LEU A 18 -17.83 35.89 -37.83
N LYS A 19 -17.69 36.23 -39.11
CA LYS A 19 -16.56 35.76 -39.93
C LYS A 19 -15.26 36.45 -39.52
N GLU A 20 -15.30 37.74 -39.24
CA GLU A 20 -14.14 38.49 -38.76
C GLU A 20 -13.68 37.99 -37.38
N GLU A 21 -14.60 37.70 -36.45
CA GLU A 21 -14.26 37.10 -35.16
C GLU A 21 -13.65 35.70 -35.32
N LEU A 22 -14.18 34.88 -36.23
CA LEU A 22 -13.65 33.55 -36.51
C LEU A 22 -12.22 33.61 -37.09
N GLU A 23 -11.95 34.55 -38.00
CA GLU A 23 -10.60 34.74 -38.54
C GLU A 23 -9.64 35.27 -37.48
N HIS A 24 -10.10 36.11 -36.54
CA HIS A 24 -9.29 36.59 -35.43
C HIS A 24 -8.95 35.48 -34.41
N ILE A 25 -9.87 34.53 -34.19
CA ILE A 25 -9.63 33.35 -33.35
C ILE A 25 -8.67 32.37 -34.04
N LYS A 26 -8.83 32.14 -35.35
CA LYS A 26 -7.92 31.28 -36.11
C LYS A 26 -6.50 31.84 -36.14
N THR A 27 -6.35 33.15 -36.35
CA THR A 27 -5.02 33.79 -36.33
C THR A 27 -4.39 33.73 -34.95
N ALA A 28 -5.16 33.93 -33.87
CA ALA A 28 -4.66 33.77 -32.50
C ALA A 28 -4.22 32.32 -32.18
N GLN A 29 -4.93 31.32 -32.69
CA GLN A 29 -4.57 29.90 -32.56
C GLN A 29 -3.32 29.55 -33.37
N LEU A 30 -3.17 30.08 -34.59
CA LEU A 30 -1.96 29.89 -35.40
C LEU A 30 -0.73 30.53 -34.75
N THR A 31 -0.83 31.73 -34.20
CA THR A 31 0.28 32.36 -33.47
C THR A 31 0.65 31.61 -32.18
N SER A 32 -0.33 31.03 -31.48
CA SER A 32 -0.08 30.19 -30.30
C SER A 32 0.60 28.87 -30.66
N LEU A 33 0.32 28.31 -31.84
CA LEU A 33 0.93 27.06 -32.32
C LEU A 33 2.34 27.31 -32.87
N GLU A 34 2.56 28.43 -33.57
CA GLU A 34 3.87 28.83 -34.07
C GLU A 34 4.85 29.19 -32.93
N GLU A 35 4.36 29.76 -31.82
CA GLU A 35 5.15 30.00 -30.60
C GLU A 35 5.49 28.69 -29.85
N GLU A 36 4.66 27.64 -29.95
CA GLU A 36 4.93 26.30 -29.39
C GLU A 36 5.82 25.42 -30.30
N GLU A 37 5.84 25.68 -31.61
CA GLU A 37 6.72 25.00 -32.58
C GLU A 37 8.14 25.59 -32.62
N ALA A 38 8.30 26.90 -32.37
CA ALA A 38 9.62 27.57 -32.37
C ALA A 38 10.59 27.16 -31.24
N ILE A 39 10.16 26.32 -30.29
CA ILE A 39 11.01 25.75 -29.22
C ILE A 39 11.59 24.37 -29.62
N ARG A 40 11.26 23.84 -30.81
CA ARG A 40 11.68 22.49 -31.21
C ARG A 40 12.30 22.46 -32.60
N ASP A 41 13.56 22.86 -32.70
CA ASP A 41 14.42 22.45 -33.81
C ASP A 41 15.88 22.31 -33.36
N GLU A 42 16.27 21.06 -33.05
CA GLU A 42 17.63 20.47 -33.18
C GLU A 42 17.41 18.94 -33.37
N PRO A 43 18.20 18.24 -34.19
CA PRO A 43 17.76 17.01 -34.85
C PRO A 43 18.03 15.71 -34.08
N GLU A 44 17.01 14.84 -34.13
CA GLU A 44 16.99 13.36 -34.08
C GLU A 44 17.90 12.61 -33.07
N SER A 45 17.27 12.18 -31.98
CA SER A 45 17.30 10.78 -31.54
C SER A 45 15.96 10.41 -30.89
N ASN A 46 15.52 9.19 -31.15
CA ASN A 46 14.15 8.68 -31.06
C ASN A 46 13.59 8.57 -29.62
N CYS A 47 12.25 8.58 -29.56
CA CYS A 47 11.36 8.30 -28.43
C CYS A 47 11.13 9.43 -27.41
N ARG A 48 10.24 10.37 -27.77
CA ARG A 48 9.46 11.08 -26.75
C ARG A 48 8.32 10.15 -26.30
N HIS A 49 8.61 9.29 -25.33
CA HIS A 49 7.56 8.60 -24.60
C HIS A 49 6.71 9.67 -23.87
N GLU A 50 5.38 9.59 -23.99
CA GLU A 50 4.52 10.30 -23.04
C GLU A 50 4.93 9.87 -21.62
N PRO A 51 4.92 10.78 -20.63
CA PRO A 51 5.30 10.42 -19.27
C PRO A 51 4.40 9.29 -18.78
N VAL A 52 5.01 8.20 -18.30
CA VAL A 52 4.30 7.01 -17.82
C VAL A 52 3.30 7.39 -16.73
N LYS A 53 2.03 7.00 -16.92
CA LYS A 53 0.89 7.40 -16.06
C LYS A 53 0.51 6.27 -15.10
N PHE A 54 -0.53 6.48 -14.30
CA PHE A 54 -1.19 5.41 -13.57
C PHE A 54 -2.65 5.31 -14.00
N VAL A 55 -3.23 4.12 -13.81
CA VAL A 55 -4.65 3.87 -14.03
C VAL A 55 -5.35 3.61 -12.70
N THR A 56 -6.65 3.90 -12.60
CA THR A 56 -7.46 3.46 -11.45
C THR A 56 -8.37 2.32 -11.90
N LEU A 57 -8.27 1.18 -11.23
CA LEU A 57 -9.13 0.02 -11.45
C LEU A 57 -10.11 -0.10 -10.28
N HIS A 58 -11.37 -0.34 -10.59
CA HIS A 58 -12.41 -0.57 -9.60
C HIS A 58 -12.84 -2.03 -9.62
N ARG A 59 -12.51 -2.79 -8.57
CA ARG A 59 -12.85 -4.21 -8.48
C ARG A 59 -14.05 -4.42 -7.58
N VAL A 60 -15.04 -5.17 -8.04
CA VAL A 60 -16.23 -5.49 -7.26
C VAL A 60 -16.24 -6.98 -6.93
N CYS A 61 -16.21 -7.29 -5.64
CA CYS A 61 -16.41 -8.64 -5.13
C CYS A 61 -17.89 -8.90 -4.89
N CYS A 62 -18.47 -9.84 -5.65
CA CYS A 62 -19.85 -10.26 -5.49
C CYS A 62 -19.89 -11.63 -4.81
N SER A 63 -20.04 -11.66 -3.49
CA SER A 63 -20.27 -12.92 -2.76
C SER A 63 -21.77 -13.18 -2.64
N ASN A 64 -22.28 -14.24 -3.27
CA ASN A 64 -23.58 -14.80 -2.89
C ASN A 64 -23.37 -15.72 -1.68
N ALA A 65 -24.20 -15.59 -0.64
CA ALA A 65 -24.10 -16.37 0.60
C ALA A 65 -24.21 -17.92 0.44
N HIS A 66 -24.31 -18.41 -0.79
CA HIS A 66 -24.47 -19.82 -1.15
C HIS A 66 -23.46 -20.31 -2.20
N ASP A 67 -22.54 -19.46 -2.66
CA ASP A 67 -21.53 -19.82 -3.65
C ASP A 67 -20.14 -19.58 -3.04
N ASP A 68 -19.32 -20.62 -2.97
CA ASP A 68 -17.99 -20.58 -2.35
C ASP A 68 -16.96 -19.84 -3.22
N GLN A 69 -17.34 -19.43 -4.43
CA GLN A 69 -16.50 -18.66 -5.35
C GLN A 69 -16.99 -17.21 -5.43
N ALA A 70 -16.38 -16.34 -4.64
CA ALA A 70 -16.53 -14.91 -4.82
C ALA A 70 -15.95 -14.51 -6.19
N GLU A 71 -16.80 -14.05 -7.10
CA GLU A 71 -16.38 -13.55 -8.41
C GLU A 71 -15.98 -12.07 -8.28
N TRP A 72 -14.76 -11.76 -8.71
CA TRP A 72 -14.26 -10.40 -8.82
C TRP A 72 -14.45 -9.89 -10.25
N LYS A 73 -14.86 -8.64 -10.40
CA LYS A 73 -14.96 -7.96 -11.71
C LYS A 73 -14.32 -6.59 -11.63
N ALA A 74 -13.38 -6.31 -12.53
CA ALA A 74 -12.70 -5.03 -12.63
C ALA A 74 -13.34 -4.10 -13.67
N TYR A 75 -13.32 -2.80 -13.38
CA TYR A 75 -13.87 -1.76 -14.25
C TYR A 75 -12.97 -0.52 -14.25
N LEU A 76 -12.93 0.21 -15.38
CA LEU A 76 -12.23 1.50 -15.49
C LEU A 76 -13.06 2.67 -14.94
N ASP A 77 -14.39 2.54 -14.94
CA ASP A 77 -15.29 3.52 -14.34
C ASP A 77 -15.78 3.08 -12.95
N ARG A 78 -16.09 4.08 -12.11
CA ARG A 78 -16.57 3.83 -10.76
C ARG A 78 -17.86 3.01 -10.77
N PRO A 79 -17.91 1.87 -10.05
CA PRO A 79 -19.06 1.00 -10.05
C PRO A 79 -20.24 1.68 -9.37
N ARG A 80 -21.45 1.38 -9.82
CA ARG A 80 -22.69 1.92 -9.26
C ARG A 80 -23.84 0.95 -9.44
N LEU A 81 -24.90 1.18 -8.67
CA LEU A 81 -26.22 0.68 -9.02
C LEU A 81 -26.89 1.70 -9.93
N PHE A 82 -27.59 1.19 -10.94
CA PHE A 82 -28.26 2.01 -11.93
C PHE A 82 -29.71 2.21 -11.54
N LYS A 83 -30.27 3.33 -11.99
CA LYS A 83 -31.71 3.56 -11.91
C LYS A 83 -32.50 2.36 -12.44
N GLY A 84 -33.43 1.87 -11.64
CA GLY A 84 -34.27 0.71 -11.96
C GLY A 84 -33.72 -0.64 -11.47
N ASP A 85 -32.49 -0.67 -10.92
CA ASP A 85 -31.92 -1.89 -10.34
C ASP A 85 -32.75 -2.39 -9.14
N THR A 86 -32.69 -3.70 -8.91
CA THR A 86 -33.44 -4.44 -7.87
C THR A 86 -32.47 -5.07 -6.86
N GLU A 87 -33.01 -5.77 -5.85
CA GLU A 87 -32.19 -6.43 -4.82
C GLU A 87 -31.29 -7.56 -5.35
N ASN A 88 -31.53 -8.03 -6.57
CA ASN A 88 -30.72 -9.04 -7.25
C ASN A 88 -29.69 -8.43 -8.21
N CYS A 89 -29.59 -7.10 -8.27
CA CYS A 89 -28.59 -6.39 -9.07
C CYS A 89 -27.33 -6.15 -8.25
N HIS A 90 -26.21 -6.00 -8.93
CA HIS A 90 -24.90 -5.80 -8.33
C HIS A 90 -24.30 -4.47 -8.76
N PHE A 91 -23.39 -3.95 -7.93
CA PHE A 91 -22.51 -2.85 -8.32
C PHE A 91 -21.72 -3.26 -9.57
N ARG A 92 -21.76 -2.41 -10.59
CA ARG A 92 -21.03 -2.65 -11.85
C ARG A 92 -20.63 -1.33 -12.49
N GLY A 93 -19.50 -1.34 -13.19
CA GLY A 93 -19.13 -0.28 -14.12
C GLY A 93 -19.76 -0.51 -15.49
N THR A 94 -19.45 0.40 -16.40
CA THR A 94 -19.81 0.33 -17.83
C THR A 94 -18.66 -0.17 -18.71
N ILE A 95 -17.42 -0.04 -18.24
CA ILE A 95 -16.21 -0.43 -18.96
C ILE A 95 -15.50 -1.51 -18.13
N GLN A 96 -15.86 -2.78 -18.38
CA GLN A 96 -15.24 -3.93 -17.73
C GLN A 96 -13.89 -4.24 -18.38
N VAL A 97 -12.90 -4.59 -17.56
CA VAL A 97 -11.56 -5.00 -18.00
C VAL A 97 -11.15 -6.28 -17.26
N ASP A 98 -10.17 -6.98 -17.80
CA ASP A 98 -9.41 -8.00 -17.08
C ASP A 98 -8.32 -7.28 -16.28
N ASP A 99 -8.21 -7.52 -14.97
CA ASP A 99 -7.21 -6.87 -14.11
C ASP A 99 -5.91 -7.65 -13.97
N ASP A 100 -5.89 -8.94 -14.29
CA ASP A 100 -4.69 -9.78 -14.14
C ASP A 100 -3.61 -9.40 -15.17
N ASP A 101 -4.01 -9.20 -16.44
CA ASP A 101 -3.09 -8.88 -17.54
C ASP A 101 -3.10 -7.37 -17.93
N TYR A 102 -3.86 -6.52 -17.22
CA TYR A 102 -4.11 -5.14 -17.67
C TYR A 102 -2.84 -4.31 -17.84
N LEU A 103 -1.90 -4.41 -16.89
CA LEU A 103 -0.66 -3.62 -16.94
C LEU A 103 0.31 -4.14 -18.00
N ASP A 104 0.23 -5.43 -18.35
CA ASP A 104 1.06 -6.04 -19.38
C ASP A 104 0.59 -5.63 -20.77
N ASP A 105 -0.72 -5.55 -20.96
CA ASP A 105 -1.35 -5.06 -22.20
C ASP A 105 -1.23 -3.53 -22.39
N HIS A 106 -0.95 -2.78 -21.31
CA HIS A 106 -0.92 -1.31 -21.28
C HIS A 106 0.39 -0.75 -20.70
N PRO A 107 1.51 -0.81 -21.44
CA PRO A 107 2.83 -0.37 -20.98
C PRO A 107 2.94 1.15 -20.77
N GLU A 108 1.95 1.93 -21.20
CA GLU A 108 1.83 3.36 -20.88
C GLU A 108 1.56 3.64 -19.39
N PHE A 109 1.19 2.61 -18.62
CA PHE A 109 0.95 2.72 -17.18
C PHE A 109 2.08 2.08 -16.35
N ALA A 110 2.56 2.81 -15.34
CA ALA A 110 3.59 2.35 -14.41
C ALA A 110 3.01 1.43 -13.32
N PHE A 111 1.76 1.69 -12.94
CA PHE A 111 1.05 0.98 -11.88
C PHE A 111 -0.47 1.24 -11.98
N ALA A 112 -1.25 0.39 -11.34
CA ALA A 112 -2.69 0.55 -11.17
C ALA A 112 -3.05 0.77 -9.70
N VAL A 113 -3.91 1.75 -9.46
CA VAL A 113 -4.54 2.01 -8.16
C VAL A 113 -5.85 1.24 -8.12
N VAL A 114 -5.90 0.17 -7.33
CA VAL A 114 -7.04 -0.74 -7.27
C VAL A 114 -7.91 -0.43 -6.06
N LYS A 115 -9.18 -0.16 -6.32
CA LYS A 115 -10.23 0.10 -5.33
C LYS A 115 -11.18 -1.10 -5.25
N ASP A 116 -11.14 -1.83 -4.15
CA ASP A 116 -11.97 -3.01 -3.92
C ASP A 116 -13.30 -2.67 -3.24
N TYR A 117 -14.41 -3.03 -3.88
CA TYR A 117 -15.76 -2.83 -3.40
C TYR A 117 -16.40 -4.17 -3.04
N ASN A 118 -17.01 -4.25 -1.85
CA ASN A 118 -17.81 -5.39 -1.46
C ASN A 118 -19.26 -5.19 -1.91
N CYS A 119 -19.79 -6.15 -2.67
CA CYS A 119 -21.17 -6.17 -3.13
C CYS A 119 -21.90 -7.36 -2.52
N THR A 120 -22.61 -7.14 -1.41
CA THR A 120 -23.45 -8.15 -0.77
C THR A 120 -24.94 -7.80 -0.89
N LYS A 121 -25.82 -8.81 -0.84
CA LYS A 121 -27.26 -8.58 -0.89
C LYS A 121 -27.75 -7.67 0.24
N GLU A 122 -27.12 -7.72 1.41
CA GLU A 122 -27.44 -6.85 2.54
C GLU A 122 -27.18 -5.38 2.22
N ILE A 123 -26.04 -5.08 1.57
CA ILE A 123 -25.70 -3.72 1.14
C ILE A 123 -26.73 -3.21 0.13
N ILE A 124 -27.05 -4.00 -0.90
CA ILE A 124 -28.02 -3.61 -1.94
C ILE A 124 -29.41 -3.38 -1.33
N ARG A 125 -29.86 -4.27 -0.44
CA ARG A 125 -31.16 -4.14 0.23
C ARG A 125 -31.23 -2.89 1.10
N TRP A 126 -30.14 -2.53 1.77
CA TRP A 126 -30.06 -1.29 2.55
C TRP A 126 -30.19 -0.05 1.66
N VAL A 127 -29.48 -0.02 0.52
CA VAL A 127 -29.59 1.08 -0.45
C VAL A 127 -31.03 1.20 -0.97
N LEU A 128 -31.65 0.10 -1.38
CA LEU A 128 -33.04 0.10 -1.86
C LEU A 128 -34.06 0.51 -0.78
N THR A 129 -33.79 0.21 0.49
CA THR A 129 -34.65 0.66 1.58
C THR A 129 -34.62 2.19 1.74
N LYS A 130 -33.46 2.82 1.46
CA LYS A 130 -33.26 4.26 1.59
C LYS A 130 -33.66 5.05 0.34
N GLU A 131 -33.34 4.52 -0.84
CA GLU A 131 -33.38 5.25 -2.11
C GLU A 131 -34.30 4.57 -3.15
N GLY A 132 -34.95 3.47 -2.77
CA GLY A 132 -35.86 2.73 -3.62
C GLY A 132 -37.26 3.33 -3.68
N GLN A 133 -37.95 3.03 -4.77
CA GLN A 133 -39.34 3.37 -5.03
C GLN A 133 -40.13 2.11 -5.41
N ALA A 134 -41.46 2.19 -5.32
CA ALA A 134 -42.33 1.08 -5.70
C ALA A 134 -42.27 0.84 -7.23
N GLY A 135 -41.79 -0.33 -7.63
CA GLY A 135 -41.79 -0.82 -9.01
C GLY A 135 -42.79 -1.94 -9.23
N ARG A 136 -42.95 -2.38 -10.50
CA ARG A 136 -43.91 -3.44 -10.88
C ARG A 136 -43.61 -4.82 -10.26
N ARG A 137 -42.37 -5.08 -9.85
CA ARG A 137 -41.89 -6.37 -9.31
C ARG A 137 -41.23 -6.26 -7.93
N GLY A 138 -41.46 -5.17 -7.21
CA GLY A 138 -40.80 -4.90 -5.93
C GLY A 138 -40.19 -3.50 -5.87
N GLN A 139 -39.37 -3.23 -4.86
CA GLN A 139 -38.59 -2.00 -4.79
C GLN A 139 -37.54 -1.95 -5.91
N VAL A 140 -37.44 -0.81 -6.57
CA VAL A 140 -36.43 -0.51 -7.59
C VAL A 140 -35.73 0.80 -7.25
N LEU A 141 -34.48 0.95 -7.65
CA LEU A 141 -33.72 2.16 -7.35
C LEU A 141 -34.24 3.37 -8.15
N GLY A 142 -34.43 4.51 -7.47
CA GLY A 142 -34.99 5.73 -8.08
C GLY A 142 -34.03 6.49 -9.00
N GLN A 143 -32.75 6.38 -8.72
CA GLN A 143 -31.63 7.08 -9.37
C GLN A 143 -30.37 6.22 -9.28
N ASP A 144 -29.27 6.62 -9.90
CA ASP A 144 -28.01 5.90 -9.75
C ASP A 144 -27.46 6.08 -8.32
N HIS A 145 -26.87 5.02 -7.76
CA HIS A 145 -26.24 5.02 -6.44
C HIS A 145 -24.79 4.55 -6.52
N TYR A 146 -23.88 5.37 -5.99
CA TYR A 146 -22.45 5.06 -5.92
C TYR A 146 -22.09 4.52 -4.53
N PRO A 147 -21.34 3.42 -4.43
CA PRO A 147 -20.85 2.91 -3.16
C PRO A 147 -19.86 3.90 -2.54
N GLU A 148 -19.75 3.87 -1.21
CA GLU A 148 -18.68 4.57 -0.49
C GLU A 148 -17.31 4.15 -1.03
N GLU A 149 -16.36 5.09 -1.08
CA GLU A 149 -15.02 4.75 -1.54
C GLU A 149 -14.32 3.86 -0.51
N PRO A 150 -13.66 2.78 -0.97
CA PRO A 150 -12.93 1.91 -0.07
C PRO A 150 -11.74 2.68 0.53
N LYS A 151 -11.52 2.47 1.82
CA LYS A 151 -10.38 3.04 2.54
C LYS A 151 -9.07 2.32 2.21
N GLU A 152 -9.18 1.05 1.87
CA GLU A 152 -8.05 0.20 1.49
C GLU A 152 -7.90 0.24 -0.03
N THR A 153 -6.66 0.34 -0.47
CA THR A 153 -6.31 0.47 -1.88
C THR A 153 -5.08 -0.40 -2.10
N ILE A 154 -5.13 -1.20 -3.15
CA ILE A 154 -4.01 -2.04 -3.58
C ILE A 154 -3.32 -1.32 -4.73
N ILE A 155 -2.00 -1.35 -4.77
CA ILE A 155 -1.22 -0.80 -5.88
C ILE A 155 -0.63 -1.98 -6.63
N LEU A 156 -1.14 -2.26 -7.83
CA LEU A 156 -0.53 -3.24 -8.73
C LEU A 156 0.59 -2.56 -9.50
N VAL A 157 1.73 -3.21 -9.64
CA VAL A 157 2.96 -2.61 -10.16
C VAL A 157 3.33 -3.27 -11.48
N SER A 158 3.61 -2.50 -12.52
CA SER A 158 4.01 -3.08 -13.81
C SER A 158 5.37 -3.77 -13.71
N GLU A 159 5.62 -4.76 -14.58
CA GLU A 159 6.90 -5.48 -14.62
C GLU A 159 8.10 -4.52 -14.71
N ALA A 160 7.96 -3.39 -15.41
CA ALA A 160 9.01 -2.39 -15.54
C ALA A 160 9.37 -1.73 -14.20
N ALA A 161 8.37 -1.31 -13.41
CA ALA A 161 8.60 -0.75 -12.08
C ALA A 161 9.14 -1.81 -11.10
N GLN A 162 8.62 -3.04 -11.16
CA GLN A 162 9.14 -4.17 -10.38
C GLN A 162 10.62 -4.45 -10.69
N GLY A 163 10.98 -4.44 -11.97
CA GLY A 163 12.36 -4.59 -12.45
C GLY A 163 13.28 -3.50 -11.89
N GLY A 164 12.83 -2.25 -11.85
CA GLY A 164 13.56 -1.13 -11.24
C GLY A 164 13.81 -1.35 -9.74
N ILE A 165 12.79 -1.76 -8.98
CA ILE A 165 12.91 -2.05 -7.54
C ILE A 165 13.92 -3.19 -7.33
N ASN A 166 13.78 -4.29 -8.08
CA ASN A 166 14.65 -5.45 -7.98
C ASN A 166 16.11 -5.11 -8.33
N ALA A 167 16.35 -4.29 -9.35
CA ALA A 167 17.69 -3.84 -9.72
C ALA A 167 18.36 -3.05 -8.59
N ILE A 168 17.63 -2.10 -7.98
CA ILE A 168 18.13 -1.30 -6.86
C ILE A 168 18.44 -2.16 -5.63
N LEU A 169 17.51 -3.03 -5.23
CA LEU A 169 17.69 -3.89 -4.06
C LEU A 169 18.86 -4.87 -4.24
N LYS A 170 19.12 -5.31 -5.47
CA LYS A 170 20.26 -6.16 -5.79
C LYS A 170 21.58 -5.39 -5.78
N ALA A 171 21.59 -4.14 -6.27
CA ALA A 171 22.78 -3.30 -6.31
C ALA A 171 23.18 -2.79 -4.91
N PHE A 172 22.20 -2.45 -4.08
CA PHE A 172 22.42 -1.82 -2.78
C PHE A 172 21.68 -2.51 -1.62
N PRO A 173 21.90 -3.81 -1.38
CA PRO A 173 21.15 -4.56 -0.38
C PRO A 173 21.19 -3.89 1.00
N ASP A 174 22.35 -3.42 1.44
CA ASP A 174 22.53 -2.83 2.78
C ASP A 174 21.74 -1.53 3.02
N ARG A 175 21.31 -0.83 1.96
CA ARG A 175 20.48 0.39 2.07
C ARG A 175 19.01 0.10 2.40
N PHE A 176 18.56 -1.16 2.23
CA PHE A 176 17.14 -1.54 2.37
C PHE A 176 16.91 -2.71 3.35
N PRO A 177 17.31 -2.57 4.64
CA PRO A 177 17.09 -3.60 5.64
C PRO A 177 15.61 -4.01 5.73
N GLY A 178 15.39 -5.33 5.67
CA GLY A 178 14.07 -5.95 5.74
C GLY A 178 13.41 -6.23 4.38
N PHE A 179 14.02 -5.75 3.29
CA PHE A 179 13.56 -5.96 1.91
C PHE A 179 14.53 -6.79 1.07
N GLN A 180 15.70 -7.12 1.62
CA GLN A 180 16.61 -8.08 0.99
C GLN A 180 16.08 -9.51 1.14
N ASN A 181 16.78 -10.47 0.54
CA ASN A 181 16.52 -11.88 0.79
C ASN A 181 16.70 -12.18 2.29
N PRO A 182 15.73 -12.84 2.93
CA PRO A 182 15.82 -13.17 4.35
C PRO A 182 16.96 -14.17 4.60
N PRO A 183 17.61 -14.13 5.77
CA PRO A 183 18.65 -15.09 6.11
C PRO A 183 18.16 -16.55 6.02
N ASP A 184 18.99 -17.48 5.52
CA ASP A 184 18.68 -18.92 5.37
C ASP A 184 18.15 -19.57 6.67
N LEU A 185 18.57 -19.05 7.81
CA LEU A 185 18.17 -19.50 9.15
C LEU A 185 16.69 -19.22 9.47
N LEU A 186 16.02 -18.41 8.63
CA LEU A 186 14.57 -18.20 8.62
C LEU A 186 13.86 -19.15 7.66
N GLY A 187 14.53 -20.16 7.09
CA GLY A 187 13.97 -21.32 6.41
C GLY A 187 12.62 -21.08 5.74
N LEU A 188 12.62 -20.30 4.66
CA LEU A 188 11.45 -20.18 3.79
C LEU A 188 11.45 -21.41 2.89
N GLY A 189 10.56 -22.36 3.21
CA GLY A 189 10.33 -23.55 2.41
C GLY A 189 9.65 -23.30 1.07
N ASP A 190 9.35 -22.04 0.73
CA ASP A 190 8.70 -21.63 -0.51
C ASP A 190 9.50 -20.48 -1.15
N ALA A 191 10.59 -20.83 -1.82
CA ALA A 191 11.38 -19.88 -2.63
C ALA A 191 10.58 -19.35 -3.84
N ASN A 192 9.42 -19.91 -4.15
CA ASN A 192 8.56 -19.52 -5.27
C ASN A 192 7.73 -18.25 -5.03
N SER A 193 7.77 -17.64 -3.83
CA SER A 193 6.95 -16.45 -3.47
C SER A 193 7.76 -15.14 -3.38
N MET A 194 9.07 -15.16 -3.66
CA MET A 194 9.94 -13.99 -3.47
C MET A 194 10.09 -13.11 -4.73
N ASP A 195 9.86 -13.63 -5.94
CA ASP A 195 9.92 -12.83 -7.17
C ASP A 195 8.71 -11.88 -7.24
N ASP A 196 7.54 -12.43 -6.95
CA ASP A 196 6.22 -11.78 -7.03
C ASP A 196 5.96 -10.76 -5.90
N ARG A 197 6.91 -10.56 -4.98
CA ARG A 197 6.69 -9.76 -3.76
C ARG A 197 6.41 -8.28 -4.03
N PHE A 198 6.74 -7.80 -5.24
CA PHE A 198 6.52 -6.42 -5.66
C PHE A 198 5.41 -6.26 -6.69
N GLU A 199 4.68 -7.33 -7.03
CA GLU A 199 3.52 -7.28 -7.92
C GLU A 199 2.42 -6.39 -7.36
N ASP A 200 2.20 -6.47 -6.04
CA ASP A 200 1.28 -5.59 -5.33
C ASP A 200 1.92 -4.93 -4.11
N PHE A 201 1.48 -3.72 -3.83
CA PHE A 201 1.68 -3.08 -2.54
C PHE A 201 0.34 -2.81 -1.89
N ARG A 202 0.23 -3.24 -0.63
CA ARG A 202 -0.91 -2.95 0.24
C ARG A 202 -0.49 -2.00 1.34
N ARG A 203 -1.47 -1.34 1.94
CA ARG A 203 -1.22 -0.53 3.12
C ARG A 203 -0.49 -1.39 4.17
N PRO A 204 0.60 -0.86 4.75
CA PRO A 204 0.92 0.57 4.74
C PRO A 204 2.06 1.00 3.81
N TYR A 205 2.32 0.28 2.72
CA TYR A 205 3.32 0.66 1.71
C TYR A 205 4.74 0.83 2.28
N PHE A 206 5.17 -0.14 3.11
CA PHE A 206 6.40 -0.05 3.91
C PHE A 206 7.65 0.36 3.14
N LEU A 207 7.82 -0.15 1.92
CA LEU A 207 9.00 0.16 1.10
C LEU A 207 9.13 1.68 0.87
N PHE A 208 8.02 2.32 0.51
CA PHE A 208 7.99 3.75 0.21
C PHE A 208 8.01 4.60 1.49
N TYR A 209 7.29 4.19 2.53
CA TYR A 209 7.34 4.88 3.82
C TYR A 209 8.77 4.95 4.39
N LEU A 210 9.50 3.84 4.35
CA LEU A 210 10.85 3.74 4.93
C LEU A 210 11.95 4.24 3.99
N TYR A 211 11.80 4.00 2.69
CA TYR A 211 12.90 4.13 1.74
C TYR A 211 12.51 4.82 0.43
N GLY A 212 11.35 5.51 0.33
CA GLY A 212 10.91 6.19 -0.88
C GLY A 212 11.95 7.17 -1.45
N LYS A 213 12.52 8.02 -0.60
CA LYS A 213 13.61 8.93 -0.99
C LYS A 213 14.88 8.16 -1.40
N THR A 214 15.26 7.15 -0.62
CA THR A 214 16.43 6.30 -0.91
C THR A 214 16.28 5.55 -2.23
N LEU A 215 15.06 5.16 -2.62
CA LEU A 215 14.78 4.54 -3.92
C LEU A 215 15.05 5.52 -5.06
N ILE A 216 14.57 6.77 -4.93
CA ILE A 216 14.79 7.80 -5.96
C ILE A 216 16.29 8.10 -6.11
N GLU A 217 17.01 8.27 -4.99
CA GLU A 217 18.47 8.48 -5.02
C GLU A 217 19.21 7.29 -5.65
N ALA A 218 18.86 6.07 -5.24
CA ALA A 218 19.50 4.87 -5.77
C ALA A 218 19.19 4.64 -7.26
N LEU A 219 18.05 5.14 -7.75
CA LEU A 219 17.66 5.03 -9.15
C LEU A 219 18.60 5.83 -10.08
N GLU A 220 19.20 6.92 -9.59
CA GLU A 220 20.21 7.68 -10.33
C GLU A 220 21.56 6.92 -10.41
N GLU A 221 21.80 6.02 -9.46
CA GLU A 221 23.06 5.28 -9.35
C GLU A 221 23.04 3.93 -10.11
N VAL A 222 21.87 3.38 -10.38
CA VAL A 222 21.73 2.10 -11.12
C VAL A 222 21.47 2.36 -12.60
N GLU A 223 22.26 1.69 -13.44
CA GLU A 223 21.99 1.64 -14.88
C GLU A 223 20.78 0.74 -15.16
N THR A 224 19.61 1.35 -15.30
CA THR A 224 18.35 0.70 -15.70
C THR A 224 17.88 1.23 -17.05
N GLY A 225 17.06 0.45 -17.76
CA GLY A 225 16.38 0.94 -18.95
C GLY A 225 15.43 2.11 -18.64
N ASP A 226 15.18 2.97 -19.62
CA ASP A 226 14.41 4.21 -19.43
C ASP A 226 12.98 3.93 -18.94
N LEU A 227 12.31 2.93 -19.51
CA LEU A 227 10.96 2.53 -19.08
C LEU A 227 10.91 2.08 -17.61
N MET A 228 11.92 1.36 -17.13
CA MET A 228 11.99 0.93 -15.72
C MET A 228 12.21 2.15 -14.81
N ARG A 229 13.08 3.06 -15.24
CA ARG A 229 13.40 4.28 -14.51
C ARG A 229 12.17 5.18 -14.40
N GLU A 230 11.51 5.46 -15.51
CA GLU A 230 10.32 6.30 -15.55
C GLU A 230 9.16 5.67 -14.77
N SER A 231 8.93 4.36 -14.93
CA SER A 231 7.87 3.65 -14.20
C SER A 231 8.06 3.69 -12.68
N LEU A 232 9.27 3.39 -12.19
CA LEU A 232 9.56 3.45 -10.75
C LEU A 232 9.51 4.88 -10.22
N LEU A 233 10.03 5.85 -10.97
CA LEU A 233 9.98 7.26 -10.59
C LEU A 233 8.53 7.76 -10.45
N SER A 234 7.67 7.44 -11.43
CA SER A 234 6.24 7.76 -11.38
C SER A 234 5.56 7.16 -10.15
N LEU A 235 5.85 5.90 -9.82
CA LEU A 235 5.33 5.24 -8.63
C LEU A 235 5.79 5.91 -7.33
N CYS A 236 7.09 6.20 -7.21
CA CYS A 236 7.65 6.87 -6.03
C CYS A 236 7.07 8.28 -5.84
N GLN A 237 6.95 9.07 -6.91
CA GLN A 237 6.38 10.42 -6.86
C GLN A 237 4.91 10.39 -6.48
N TRP A 238 4.13 9.45 -7.01
CA TRP A 238 2.73 9.28 -6.63
C TRP A 238 2.60 8.90 -5.15
N MET A 239 3.42 7.98 -4.66
CA MET A 239 3.42 7.58 -3.25
C MET A 239 3.72 8.75 -2.32
N GLU A 240 4.77 9.53 -2.60
CA GLU A 240 5.11 10.73 -1.82
C GLU A 240 3.98 11.77 -1.89
N GLY A 241 3.40 12.03 -3.07
CA GLY A 241 2.32 13.00 -3.24
C GLY A 241 1.03 12.63 -2.50
N ASN A 242 0.74 11.34 -2.32
CA ASN A 242 -0.50 10.87 -1.68
C ASN A 242 -0.36 10.58 -0.18
N TYR A 243 0.84 10.22 0.30
CA TYR A 243 1.01 9.68 1.65
C TYR A 243 2.02 10.41 2.54
N ARG A 244 2.82 11.36 2.00
CA ARG A 244 3.86 12.03 2.80
C ARG A 244 3.33 12.72 4.04
N GLU A 245 2.20 13.43 3.96
CA GLU A 245 1.63 14.12 5.12
C GLU A 245 1.25 13.15 6.24
N ALA A 246 0.59 12.03 5.90
CA ALA A 246 0.23 10.99 6.87
C ALA A 246 1.47 10.30 7.46
N TRP A 247 2.51 10.09 6.65
CA TRP A 247 3.79 9.54 7.09
C TRP A 247 4.55 10.49 8.02
N ASP A 248 4.55 11.79 7.73
CA ASP A 248 5.14 12.82 8.60
C ASP A 248 4.41 12.91 9.95
N GLU A 249 3.08 12.77 9.96
CA GLU A 249 2.30 12.70 11.21
C GLU A 249 2.68 11.48 12.04
N ALA A 250 2.82 10.32 11.39
CA ALA A 250 3.27 9.11 12.06
C ALA A 250 4.67 9.24 12.66
N ASP A 251 5.62 9.78 11.88
CA ASP A 251 6.99 10.03 12.33
C ASP A 251 7.01 11.00 13.53
N ALA A 252 6.18 12.04 13.50
CA ALA A 252 6.04 12.98 14.60
C ALA A 252 5.48 12.33 15.87
N LEU A 253 4.54 11.38 15.75
CA LEU A 253 4.04 10.60 16.89
C LEU A 253 5.11 9.64 17.42
N PHE A 254 5.82 8.95 16.53
CA PHE A 254 6.87 8.00 16.89
C PHE A 254 8.05 8.70 17.59
N ALA A 255 8.43 9.89 17.12
CA ALA A 255 9.45 10.71 17.78
C ALA A 255 9.08 11.06 19.23
N GLN A 256 7.79 11.14 19.55
CA GLN A 256 7.29 11.37 20.91
C GLN A 256 7.13 10.07 21.73
N GLY A 257 7.49 8.91 21.17
CA GLY A 257 7.26 7.60 21.80
C GLY A 257 5.78 7.18 21.83
N LYS A 258 4.96 7.74 20.93
CA LYS A 258 3.49 7.57 20.91
C LYS A 258 3.01 6.97 19.59
N VAL A 259 1.81 6.41 19.60
CA VAL A 259 1.16 5.83 18.41
C VAL A 259 -0.36 5.87 18.56
N ASN A 260 -1.09 5.94 17.44
CA ASN A 260 -2.55 5.82 17.38
C ASN A 260 -2.95 4.55 16.59
N GLN A 261 -4.24 4.30 16.42
CA GLN A 261 -4.69 3.10 15.70
C GLN A 261 -4.33 3.14 14.20
N GLU A 262 -4.30 4.32 13.61
CA GLU A 262 -4.07 4.53 12.17
C GLU A 262 -2.63 4.18 11.77
N TYR A 263 -1.65 4.62 12.57
CA TYR A 263 -0.22 4.42 12.28
C TYR A 263 0.38 3.20 12.97
N LEU A 264 -0.44 2.40 13.66
CA LEU A 264 0.07 1.24 14.37
C LEU A 264 0.66 0.18 13.43
N SER A 265 0.14 0.05 12.21
CA SER A 265 0.66 -0.90 11.21
C SER A 265 2.07 -0.51 10.76
N ILE A 266 2.37 0.78 10.54
CA ILE A 266 3.71 1.23 10.12
C ILE A 266 4.76 1.25 11.23
N LEU A 267 4.34 1.14 12.49
CA LEU A 267 5.25 1.16 13.64
C LEU A 267 6.34 0.07 13.54
N PHE A 268 5.98 -1.10 13.02
CA PHE A 268 6.85 -2.29 12.96
C PHE A 268 7.53 -2.39 11.60
N GLN A 269 8.85 -2.27 11.58
CA GLN A 269 9.61 -2.35 10.33
C GLN A 269 9.98 -3.80 9.99
N PRO A 270 9.99 -4.19 8.70
CA PRO A 270 10.48 -5.50 8.31
C PRO A 270 11.90 -5.79 8.81
N GLY A 271 12.14 -7.01 9.32
CA GLY A 271 13.43 -7.43 9.87
C GLY A 271 13.79 -6.83 11.24
N GLU A 272 12.91 -6.05 11.85
CA GLU A 272 13.21 -5.35 13.10
C GLU A 272 13.03 -6.22 14.36
N LEU A 273 13.86 -6.01 15.38
CA LEU A 273 13.67 -6.60 16.70
C LEU A 273 12.52 -5.95 17.45
N VAL A 274 11.69 -6.77 18.11
CA VAL A 274 10.57 -6.33 18.93
C VAL A 274 10.66 -6.86 20.34
N VAL A 275 10.16 -6.07 21.28
CA VAL A 275 9.81 -6.53 22.63
C VAL A 275 8.44 -7.17 22.57
N TYR A 276 8.31 -8.32 23.23
CA TYR A 276 7.03 -9.01 23.39
C TYR A 276 6.85 -9.44 24.84
N TYR A 277 5.70 -9.09 25.43
CA TYR A 277 5.32 -9.56 26.76
C TYR A 277 4.44 -10.82 26.69
N GLY A 278 4.89 -11.87 27.37
CA GLY A 278 4.16 -13.13 27.53
C GLY A 278 2.80 -12.96 28.22
N TYR A 279 1.94 -13.99 28.08
CA TYR A 279 0.69 -14.10 28.85
C TYR A 279 0.94 -14.63 30.28
N ASP A 280 2.20 -14.92 30.64
CA ASP A 280 2.54 -15.43 31.95
C ASP A 280 2.26 -14.37 33.03
N LYS A 281 2.02 -14.84 34.26
CA LYS A 281 1.71 -13.96 35.39
C LYS A 281 2.83 -12.94 35.66
N ASN A 282 4.05 -13.26 35.25
CA ASN A 282 5.24 -12.43 35.45
C ASN A 282 5.45 -11.40 34.34
N ARG A 283 4.63 -11.40 33.27
CA ARG A 283 4.82 -10.57 32.06
C ARG A 283 6.29 -10.56 31.62
N SER A 284 6.86 -11.75 31.45
CA SER A 284 8.27 -11.86 31.10
C SER A 284 8.49 -11.24 29.72
N ALA A 285 9.47 -10.34 29.63
CA ALA A 285 9.84 -9.72 28.36
C ALA A 285 10.69 -10.68 27.52
N SER A 286 10.29 -10.83 26.26
CA SER A 286 10.96 -11.64 25.24
C SER A 286 11.32 -10.79 24.02
N GLY A 287 12.38 -11.19 23.33
CA GLY A 287 12.74 -10.63 22.04
C GLY A 287 12.14 -11.49 20.93
N ALA A 288 11.58 -10.85 19.91
CA ALA A 288 11.21 -11.49 18.67
C ALA A 288 11.66 -10.61 17.50
N ILE A 289 11.52 -11.10 16.27
CA ILE A 289 11.83 -10.34 15.05
C ILE A 289 10.58 -10.25 14.17
N VAL A 290 10.37 -9.08 13.58
CA VAL A 290 9.41 -8.89 12.49
C VAL A 290 9.97 -9.65 11.27
N PRO A 291 9.17 -10.48 10.59
CA PRO A 291 9.60 -11.12 9.35
C PRO A 291 10.07 -10.11 8.28
N TRP A 292 10.66 -10.61 7.19
CA TRP A 292 11.02 -9.78 6.05
C TRP A 292 9.79 -9.56 5.17
N PHE A 293 9.81 -8.48 4.39
CA PHE A 293 8.81 -8.25 3.35
C PHE A 293 8.86 -9.39 2.30
N PRO A 294 7.74 -9.90 1.76
CA PRO A 294 6.34 -9.50 1.98
C PRO A 294 5.64 -10.27 3.11
N SER A 295 6.37 -11.10 3.87
CA SER A 295 5.81 -11.96 4.93
C SER A 295 5.13 -11.18 6.07
N ASN A 296 5.34 -9.86 6.12
CA ASN A 296 4.64 -8.92 6.99
C ASN A 296 3.33 -8.43 6.38
N SER A 297 2.35 -9.31 6.17
CA SER A 297 0.96 -8.85 5.96
C SER A 297 0.39 -8.37 7.30
N LEU A 298 0.76 -7.16 7.69
CA LEU A 298 0.11 -6.39 8.77
C LEU A 298 -1.25 -5.86 8.31
N GLU A 299 -2.03 -6.70 7.62
CA GLU A 299 -3.40 -6.37 7.22
C GLU A 299 -4.29 -6.24 8.47
N PRO A 300 -5.16 -5.21 8.53
CA PRO A 300 -6.14 -5.08 9.59
C PRO A 300 -6.96 -6.36 9.75
N GLY A 301 -6.84 -7.03 10.90
CA GLY A 301 -7.59 -8.24 11.21
C GLY A 301 -6.86 -9.57 10.96
N ARG A 302 -5.69 -9.57 10.30
CA ARG A 302 -4.82 -10.76 10.25
C ARG A 302 -3.85 -10.80 11.44
N GLN A 303 -3.58 -12.02 11.94
CA GLN A 303 -2.60 -12.23 13.01
C GLN A 303 -1.20 -11.94 12.47
N SER A 304 -0.57 -10.89 13.00
CA SER A 304 0.84 -10.63 12.73
C SER A 304 1.67 -11.78 13.27
N ARG A 305 2.62 -12.24 12.46
CA ARG A 305 3.52 -13.32 12.85
C ARG A 305 4.86 -12.70 13.21
N PHE A 306 5.32 -12.91 14.42
CA PHE A 306 6.70 -12.64 14.81
C PHE A 306 7.48 -13.95 14.83
N CYS A 307 8.74 -13.88 14.44
CA CYS A 307 9.66 -14.99 14.59
C CYS A 307 10.35 -14.91 15.96
N SER A 308 10.34 -16.01 16.69
CA SER A 308 11.10 -16.19 17.93
C SER A 308 11.83 -17.52 17.92
N TRP A 309 12.78 -17.69 18.82
CA TRP A 309 13.53 -18.93 18.98
C TRP A 309 13.41 -19.45 20.40
N GLU A 310 13.33 -20.77 20.52
CA GLU A 310 13.46 -21.50 21.77
C GLU A 310 14.61 -22.50 21.68
N PHE A 311 15.13 -22.89 22.84
CA PHE A 311 16.20 -23.87 22.94
C PHE A 311 15.83 -24.91 23.98
N ASN A 312 15.43 -26.10 23.50
CA ASN A 312 15.09 -27.26 24.33
C ASN A 312 16.11 -28.40 24.08
N GLY A 313 17.39 -28.05 23.92
CA GLY A 313 18.46 -28.96 23.46
C GLY A 313 18.69 -28.93 21.94
N LEU A 314 17.68 -28.49 21.18
CA LEU A 314 17.79 -28.08 19.78
C LEU A 314 17.29 -26.64 19.65
N LEU A 315 17.96 -25.86 18.79
CA LEU A 315 17.53 -24.50 18.46
C LEU A 315 16.34 -24.59 17.51
N THR A 316 15.14 -24.31 18.03
CA THR A 316 13.89 -24.43 17.27
C THR A 316 13.28 -23.06 17.03
N ARG A 317 12.89 -22.83 15.78
CA ARG A 317 12.15 -21.63 15.36
C ARG A 317 10.68 -21.78 15.76
N LEU A 318 10.11 -20.71 16.32
CA LEU A 318 8.71 -20.62 16.68
C LEU A 318 8.09 -19.35 16.11
N TRP A 319 7.09 -19.55 15.25
CA TRP A 319 6.18 -18.51 14.85
C TRP A 319 5.29 -18.16 16.03
N ARG A 320 5.34 -16.90 16.46
CA ARG A 320 4.40 -16.33 17.41
C ARG A 320 3.39 -15.55 16.63
N SER A 321 2.18 -16.06 16.53
CA SER A 321 1.06 -15.21 16.20
C SER A 321 0.74 -14.34 17.41
N SER A 322 0.98 -13.04 17.27
CA SER A 322 0.32 -12.07 18.12
C SER A 322 -0.60 -11.30 17.22
N ILE A 323 -1.88 -11.23 17.57
CA ILE A 323 -2.74 -10.18 17.01
C ILE A 323 -2.03 -8.88 17.41
N ILE A 324 -1.53 -8.11 16.44
CA ILE A 324 -1.08 -6.75 16.69
C ILE A 324 -2.20 -5.83 16.22
N PRO A 325 -2.73 -4.99 17.10
CA PRO A 325 -2.64 -5.09 18.56
C PRO A 325 -3.59 -6.18 19.09
N PRO A 326 -3.28 -6.82 20.23
CA PRO A 326 -4.29 -7.49 21.01
C PRO A 326 -5.14 -6.37 21.62
N GLN A 327 -6.15 -5.90 20.87
CA GLN A 327 -6.97 -4.80 21.30
C GLN A 327 -7.71 -5.20 22.58
N PRO A 328 -7.67 -4.38 23.65
CA PRO A 328 -8.78 -4.36 24.58
C PRO A 328 -10.06 -4.11 23.77
N ARG A 329 -11.15 -4.84 24.05
CA ARG A 329 -12.43 -4.72 23.31
C ARG A 329 -12.93 -3.27 23.13
N TRP A 330 -12.51 -2.34 24.00
CA TRP A 330 -12.86 -0.92 23.94
C TRP A 330 -12.02 -0.09 22.95
N ALA A 331 -10.82 -0.52 22.55
CA ALA A 331 -9.95 0.19 21.60
C ALA A 331 -10.42 0.06 20.14
N ARG A 332 -11.44 -0.76 19.88
CA ARG A 332 -12.09 -0.91 18.57
C ARG A 332 -12.84 0.35 18.10
N TYR A 333 -13.04 1.33 18.96
CA TYR A 333 -14.02 2.40 18.76
C TYR A 333 -13.43 3.82 18.68
N GLN A 334 -12.10 4.00 18.75
CA GLN A 334 -11.48 5.34 18.70
C GLN A 334 -10.14 5.33 17.94
N SER A 335 -10.19 5.58 16.63
CA SER A 335 -9.01 5.65 15.75
C SER A 335 -7.97 6.68 16.22
N ASN A 336 -8.44 7.81 16.77
CA ASN A 336 -7.60 8.95 17.12
C ASN A 336 -6.99 8.87 18.53
N ARG A 337 -7.23 7.78 19.27
CA ARG A 337 -6.66 7.66 20.61
C ARG A 337 -5.16 7.42 20.50
N VAL A 338 -4.38 8.39 20.96
CA VAL A 338 -2.93 8.29 21.10
C VAL A 338 -2.57 7.56 22.39
N VAL A 339 -1.64 6.61 22.32
CA VAL A 339 -1.11 5.84 23.46
C VAL A 339 0.42 5.80 23.41
N ASP A 340 1.05 5.54 24.54
CA ASP A 340 2.50 5.33 24.59
C ASP A 340 2.87 3.99 23.93
N ILE A 341 3.89 3.98 23.08
CA ILE A 341 4.36 2.77 22.37
C ILE A 341 4.76 1.68 23.37
N THR A 342 5.39 2.05 24.49
CA THR A 342 5.83 1.12 25.54
C THR A 342 4.68 0.52 26.35
N SER A 343 3.46 1.10 26.25
CA SER A 343 2.25 0.53 26.84
C SER A 343 1.66 -0.61 26.01
N LEU A 344 2.09 -0.75 24.76
CA LEU A 344 1.70 -1.86 23.91
C LEU A 344 2.30 -3.17 24.44
N ARG A 345 1.58 -4.26 24.18
CA ARG A 345 2.07 -5.60 24.52
C ARG A 345 3.29 -6.02 23.71
N SER A 346 3.36 -5.56 22.48
CA SER A 346 4.51 -5.72 21.62
C SER A 346 4.83 -4.38 20.99
N TYR A 347 6.11 -4.04 20.93
CA TYR A 347 6.57 -2.81 20.31
C TYR A 347 8.01 -2.96 19.83
N PRO A 348 8.46 -2.13 18.88
CA PRO A 348 9.83 -2.17 18.40
C PRO A 348 10.88 -1.91 19.48
N LEU A 349 11.93 -2.72 19.51
CA LEU A 349 13.00 -2.65 20.52
C LEU A 349 13.66 -1.26 20.58
N ARG A 350 13.61 -0.48 19.49
CA ARG A 350 14.10 0.91 19.46
C ARG A 350 13.42 1.84 20.47
N PHE A 351 12.19 1.54 20.90
CA PHE A 351 11.45 2.32 21.91
C PHE A 351 11.56 1.74 23.33
N ALA A 352 12.27 0.62 23.50
CA ALA A 352 12.41 0.00 24.82
C ALA A 352 13.28 0.85 25.75
N PRO A 353 13.01 0.85 27.07
CA PRO A 353 13.94 1.35 28.08
C PRO A 353 15.35 0.76 27.89
N GLY A 354 16.39 1.57 28.13
CA GLY A 354 17.77 1.20 27.80
C GLY A 354 18.26 -0.06 28.53
N ASP A 355 17.85 -0.23 29.78
CA ASP A 355 18.11 -1.42 30.60
C ASP A 355 17.45 -2.68 30.02
N LEU A 356 16.18 -2.58 29.62
CA LEU A 356 15.44 -3.67 29.00
C LEU A 356 16.06 -4.05 27.64
N LYS A 357 16.40 -3.04 26.82
CA LYS A 357 17.06 -3.24 25.53
C LYS A 357 18.39 -3.96 25.71
N ALA A 358 19.25 -3.49 26.61
CA ALA A 358 20.54 -4.11 26.90
C ALA A 358 20.37 -5.56 27.40
N LYS A 359 19.43 -5.80 28.31
CA LYS A 359 19.12 -7.13 28.84
C LYS A 359 18.68 -8.10 27.74
N LEU A 360 17.78 -7.66 26.85
CA LEU A 360 17.28 -8.50 25.74
C LEU A 360 18.38 -8.81 24.72
N ILE A 361 19.21 -7.82 24.36
CA ILE A 361 20.34 -8.01 23.46
C ILE A 361 21.36 -8.99 24.06
N ALA A 362 21.76 -8.79 25.32
CA ALA A 362 22.72 -9.66 26.00
C ALA A 362 22.19 -11.10 26.11
N ARG A 363 20.91 -11.28 26.45
CA ARG A 363 20.28 -12.60 26.50
C ARG A 363 20.23 -13.24 25.11
N GLY A 364 19.88 -12.47 24.07
CA GLY A 364 19.85 -12.94 22.69
C GLY A 364 21.23 -13.37 22.18
N GLN A 365 22.28 -12.59 22.43
CA GLN A 365 23.66 -12.94 22.07
C GLN A 365 24.13 -14.21 22.79
N ARG A 366 23.85 -14.33 24.09
CA ARG A 366 24.16 -15.53 24.88
C ARG A 366 23.42 -16.75 24.34
N PHE A 367 22.13 -16.60 24.07
CA PHE A 367 21.30 -17.64 23.46
C PHE A 367 21.82 -18.06 22.08
N TRP A 368 22.17 -17.09 21.22
CA TRP A 368 22.71 -17.33 19.88
C TRP A 368 24.08 -18.01 19.89
N ALA A 369 24.84 -17.86 20.98
CA ALA A 369 26.10 -18.56 21.17
C ALA A 369 25.91 -20.09 21.34
N PHE A 370 24.73 -20.54 21.79
CA PHE A 370 24.40 -21.98 21.94
C PHE A 370 24.04 -22.68 20.64
N ARG A 371 23.98 -21.96 19.50
CA ARG A 371 23.88 -22.60 18.18
C ARG A 371 25.08 -23.48 17.84
N ARG A 372 26.21 -23.25 18.52
CA ARG A 372 27.38 -24.11 18.54
C ARG A 372 27.47 -24.71 19.94
N GLN A 373 27.88 -25.98 20.05
CA GLN A 373 28.02 -26.64 21.35
C GLN A 373 28.95 -25.81 22.24
N LYS A 374 28.41 -25.32 23.37
CA LYS A 374 29.16 -24.55 24.37
C LYS A 374 28.91 -25.17 25.73
N LEU A 375 29.99 -25.38 26.49
CA LEU A 375 29.91 -25.74 27.90
C LEU A 375 29.42 -24.53 28.69
N VAL A 376 28.38 -24.74 29.50
CA VAL A 376 27.88 -23.76 30.45
C VAL A 376 28.14 -24.33 31.83
N CYS A 377 28.97 -23.65 32.61
CA CYS A 377 29.09 -23.93 34.04
C CYS A 377 28.07 -23.08 34.79
N TYR A 378 27.28 -23.73 35.64
CA TYR A 378 26.42 -23.07 36.60
C TYR A 378 27.23 -22.89 37.89
N ASN A 379 27.44 -21.64 38.30
CA ASN A 379 27.96 -21.33 39.62
C ASN A 379 26.76 -20.91 40.48
N GLU A 380 26.51 -21.61 41.58
CA GLU A 380 25.35 -21.43 42.45
C GLU A 380 25.51 -20.29 43.48
N ASP A 381 26.64 -19.58 43.48
CA ASP A 381 27.03 -18.65 44.55
C ASP A 381 26.84 -17.16 44.20
N ASP A 382 25.62 -16.72 43.85
CA ASP A 382 25.29 -15.27 43.83
C ASP A 382 23.88 -15.06 44.40
N GLU A 383 23.81 -14.52 45.63
CA GLU A 383 22.56 -14.23 46.37
C GLU A 383 21.65 -13.18 45.67
N ASP A 384 22.11 -12.56 44.58
CA ASP A 384 21.38 -11.54 43.82
C ASP A 384 20.63 -12.08 42.59
N GLY A 385 20.63 -13.40 42.33
CA GLY A 385 19.83 -14.01 41.26
C GLY A 385 20.21 -13.57 39.83
N VAL A 386 21.38 -12.95 39.64
CA VAL A 386 21.93 -12.57 38.35
C VAL A 386 22.97 -13.60 37.91
N PHE A 387 22.55 -14.55 37.07
CA PHE A 387 23.42 -15.62 36.56
C PHE A 387 24.57 -15.07 35.70
N ARG A 388 25.80 -15.12 36.23
CA ARG A 388 27.04 -15.00 35.44
C ARG A 388 27.28 -16.29 34.67
N VAL A 389 27.30 -16.18 33.34
CA VAL A 389 27.80 -17.26 32.48
C VAL A 389 29.24 -16.92 32.13
N CYS A 390 30.17 -17.71 32.67
CA CYS A 390 31.56 -17.69 32.23
C CYS A 390 31.66 -18.46 30.92
N LEU A 391 32.30 -17.85 29.92
CA LEU A 391 32.69 -18.50 28.68
C LEU A 391 34.09 -19.09 28.92
N CYS A 392 34.20 -20.42 28.92
CA CYS A 392 35.48 -21.13 28.87
C CYS A 392 35.94 -21.31 27.43
#